data_AF-A0A534USJ5-F1
#
_entry.id   AF-A0A534USJ5-F1
#
_cell.length_a   1.000
_cell.length_b   1.000
_cell.length_c   1.000
_cell.angle_alpha   90.00
_cell.angle_beta   90.00
_cell.angle_gamma   90.00
#
_symmetry.space_group_name_H-M   'P 1'
#
loop_
_entity.id
_entity.type
_entity.pdbx_description
1 polymer ?
#
loop_
_entity_poly.entity_id
_entity_poly.type
_entity_poly.pdbx_seq_one_letter_code
_entity_poly.pdbx_strand_id
1 'polypeptide(L)'
;MWAAVLLAGAVANAAPPGTESGVQSMLNEESPDVFLAKATLQQYLSRVVRKDWEAARRLTHPKALSVISQLKRRTGVERHNLAPWANRDAELKTFRFIGTRQVSPGAVLVEVGEDSYRPEEEGMSVDDPAVYLLFRSRGGFLVADKKAGVELSDVSDQAVRVGYPGYVDQQVQAQARRESALFDGRHR
;
A
#
# COMPACT_ATOMS: atom_id res chain seq x y z
N MET A 1 26.40 9.82 -72.93
CA MET A 1 27.10 8.59 -72.50
C MET A 1 27.01 8.55 -70.98
N TRP A 2 26.70 7.37 -70.41
CA TRP A 2 26.57 7.01 -69.00
C TRP A 2 25.18 7.10 -68.35
N ALA A 3 24.67 5.90 -68.07
CA ALA A 3 23.49 5.53 -67.30
C ALA A 3 23.89 5.20 -65.85
N ALA A 4 22.94 5.32 -64.92
CA ALA A 4 22.92 4.62 -63.63
C ALA A 4 21.48 4.70 -63.09
N VAL A 5 20.61 3.73 -63.41
CA VAL A 5 20.34 2.48 -62.67
C VAL A 5 19.71 2.72 -61.29
N LEU A 6 18.39 2.51 -61.27
CA LEU A 6 17.56 2.28 -60.08
C LEU A 6 17.94 0.95 -59.43
N LEU A 7 18.12 0.94 -58.12
CA LEU A 7 18.16 -0.27 -57.30
C LEU A 7 17.09 -0.17 -56.21
N ALA A 8 15.99 -0.87 -56.47
CA ALA A 8 15.04 -1.29 -55.46
C ALA A 8 15.68 -2.40 -54.63
N GLY A 9 15.79 -2.19 -53.32
CA GLY A 9 16.16 -3.22 -52.35
C GLY A 9 15.00 -3.47 -51.41
N ALA A 10 14.19 -4.50 -51.71
CA ALA A 10 13.27 -5.09 -50.75
C ALA A 10 14.09 -5.92 -49.76
N VAL A 11 14.04 -5.57 -48.47
CA VAL A 11 14.54 -6.44 -47.40
C VAL A 11 13.32 -6.86 -46.59
N ALA A 12 12.78 -8.02 -46.93
CA ALA A 12 11.99 -8.80 -46.00
C ALA A 12 12.97 -9.49 -45.05
N ASN A 13 12.85 -9.25 -43.74
CA ASN A 13 13.35 -10.19 -42.75
C ASN A 13 12.53 -10.09 -41.45
N ALA A 14 11.74 -11.14 -41.25
CA ALA A 14 11.25 -11.76 -40.01
C ALA A 14 11.15 -10.90 -38.73
N ALA A 15 9.92 -10.68 -38.27
CA ALA A 15 9.62 -10.32 -36.89
C ALA A 15 9.99 -11.48 -35.95
N PRO A 16 10.64 -11.23 -34.79
CA PRO A 16 10.86 -12.27 -33.80
C PRO A 16 9.53 -12.69 -33.15
N PRO A 17 9.28 -14.00 -32.95
CA PRO A 17 8.09 -14.47 -32.27
C PRO A 17 8.31 -14.38 -30.75
N GLY A 18 7.37 -13.78 -30.03
CA GLY A 18 7.32 -13.91 -28.57
C GLY A 18 7.28 -12.60 -27.78
N THR A 19 6.33 -11.71 -28.08
CA THR A 19 5.97 -10.60 -27.18
C THR A 19 4.46 -10.45 -27.06
N GLU A 20 3.75 -11.57 -26.91
CA GLU A 20 2.30 -11.53 -26.61
C GLU A 20 1.97 -11.95 -25.16
N SER A 21 2.90 -12.57 -24.41
CA SER A 21 2.64 -12.94 -23.00
C SER A 21 2.92 -11.83 -21.99
N GLY A 22 3.71 -10.81 -22.35
CA GLY A 22 4.08 -9.72 -21.44
C GLY A 22 3.00 -8.67 -21.23
N VAL A 23 2.13 -8.46 -22.22
CA VAL A 23 1.08 -7.42 -22.17
C VAL A 23 -0.22 -7.97 -21.56
N GLN A 24 -0.48 -9.27 -21.68
CA GLN A 24 -1.65 -9.91 -21.07
C GLN A 24 -1.57 -10.02 -19.54
N SER A 25 -0.37 -9.89 -18.94
CA SER A 25 -0.22 -9.85 -17.48
C SER A 25 -0.48 -8.48 -16.87
N MET A 26 -0.61 -7.42 -17.68
CA MET A 26 -0.82 -6.04 -17.21
C MET A 26 -2.30 -5.65 -16.99
N LEU A 27 -3.23 -6.58 -17.17
CA LEU A 27 -4.68 -6.35 -17.00
C LEU A 27 -5.33 -7.33 -16.01
N ASN A 28 -4.61 -7.75 -14.97
CA ASN A 28 -5.33 -8.02 -13.73
C ASN A 28 -5.77 -6.65 -13.22
N GLU A 29 -7.04 -6.30 -13.47
CA GLU A 29 -7.64 -5.10 -12.88
C GLU A 29 -7.34 -5.08 -11.39
N GLU A 30 -6.45 -4.17 -10.98
CA GLU A 30 -6.14 -3.96 -9.57
C GLU A 30 -7.46 -3.68 -8.85
N SER A 31 -7.76 -4.43 -7.79
CA SER A 31 -9.07 -4.29 -7.15
C SER A 31 -9.28 -2.83 -6.73
N PRO A 32 -10.51 -2.28 -6.83
CA PRO A 32 -10.76 -0.89 -6.45
C PRO A 32 -10.32 -0.57 -5.03
N ASP A 33 -10.42 -1.56 -4.13
CA ASP A 33 -9.94 -1.45 -2.75
C ASP A 33 -8.42 -1.28 -2.69
N VAL A 34 -7.66 -2.03 -3.49
CA VAL A 34 -6.20 -1.94 -3.54
C VAL A 34 -5.76 -0.58 -4.09
N PHE A 35 -6.37 -0.12 -5.19
CA PHE A 35 -6.08 1.19 -5.76
C PHE A 35 -6.32 2.32 -4.75
N LEU A 36 -7.51 2.32 -4.11
CA LEU A 36 -7.87 3.34 -3.13
C LEU A 36 -6.96 3.29 -1.89
N ALA A 37 -6.60 2.09 -1.42
CA ALA A 37 -5.67 1.93 -0.31
C ALA A 37 -4.29 2.52 -0.65
N LYS A 38 -3.71 2.18 -1.81
CA LYS A 38 -2.43 2.77 -2.26
C LYS A 38 -2.50 4.29 -2.35
N ALA A 39 -3.57 4.84 -2.93
CA ALA A 39 -3.76 6.28 -3.02
C ALA A 39 -3.82 6.95 -1.64
N THR A 40 -4.57 6.37 -0.70
CA THR A 40 -4.61 6.84 0.69
C THR A 40 -3.23 6.78 1.35
N LEU A 41 -2.49 5.67 1.18
CA LEU A 41 -1.16 5.53 1.77
C LEU A 41 -0.17 6.54 1.19
N GLN A 42 -0.20 6.77 -0.12
CA GLN A 42 0.63 7.79 -0.77
C GLN A 42 0.34 9.18 -0.20
N GLN A 43 -0.93 9.52 0.00
CA GLN A 43 -1.30 10.78 0.65
C GLN A 43 -0.76 10.84 2.08
N TYR A 44 -0.98 9.79 2.89
CA TYR A 44 -0.49 9.72 4.26
C TYR A 44 1.03 9.92 4.35
N LEU A 45 1.81 9.14 3.61
CA LEU A 45 3.28 9.22 3.64
C LEU A 45 3.79 10.56 3.11
N SER A 46 3.14 11.14 2.09
CA SER A 46 3.48 12.49 1.62
C SER A 46 3.27 13.55 2.71
N ARG A 47 2.24 13.40 3.57
CA ARG A 47 2.04 14.28 4.73
C ARG A 47 3.11 14.05 5.80
N VAL A 48 3.49 12.80 6.04
CA VAL A 48 4.56 12.45 6.98
C VAL A 48 5.90 13.07 6.55
N VAL A 49 6.30 12.90 5.29
CA VAL A 49 7.53 13.49 4.72
C VAL A 49 7.54 15.02 4.87
N ARG A 50 6.38 15.67 4.64
CA ARG A 50 6.23 17.14 4.77
C ARG A 50 6.02 17.62 6.20
N LYS A 51 6.01 16.72 7.18
CA LYS A 51 5.73 17.02 8.60
C LYS A 51 4.35 17.67 8.84
N ASP A 52 3.40 17.40 7.95
CA ASP A 52 2.00 17.82 8.07
C ASP A 52 1.24 16.80 8.95
N TRP A 53 1.50 16.88 10.25
CA TRP A 53 1.02 15.90 11.24
C TRP A 53 -0.49 15.90 11.41
N GLU A 54 -1.12 17.06 11.27
CA GLU A 54 -2.57 17.17 11.38
C GLU A 54 -3.25 16.43 10.22
N ALA A 55 -2.77 16.59 8.99
CA ALA A 55 -3.27 15.85 7.84
C ALA A 55 -2.96 14.35 7.93
N ALA A 56 -1.78 13.96 8.40
CA ALA A 56 -1.44 12.56 8.62
C ALA A 56 -2.39 11.90 9.65
N ARG A 57 -2.72 12.61 10.74
CA ARG A 57 -3.68 12.14 11.75
C ARG A 57 -5.09 11.95 11.17
N ARG A 58 -5.55 12.83 10.26
CA ARG A 58 -6.85 12.67 9.58
C ARG A 58 -6.93 11.42 8.70
N LEU A 59 -5.79 10.96 8.17
CA LEU A 59 -5.66 9.74 7.38
C LEU A 59 -5.37 8.50 8.25
N THR A 60 -5.26 8.66 9.57
CA THR A 60 -5.03 7.57 10.52
C THR A 60 -6.36 7.05 11.05
N HIS A 61 -6.51 5.74 11.14
CA HIS A 61 -7.73 5.10 11.62
C HIS A 61 -8.02 5.51 13.08
N PRO A 62 -9.27 5.89 13.45
CA PRO A 62 -9.60 6.33 14.81
C PRO A 62 -9.24 5.32 15.90
N LYS A 63 -9.39 4.02 15.62
CA LYS A 63 -8.94 2.97 16.57
C LYS A 63 -7.42 3.00 16.79
N ALA A 64 -6.62 3.25 15.75
CA ALA A 64 -5.18 3.37 15.89
C ALA A 64 -4.80 4.61 16.72
N LEU A 65 -5.47 5.75 16.50
CA LEU A 65 -5.31 6.95 17.34
C LEU A 65 -5.69 6.68 18.80
N SER A 66 -6.73 5.88 19.05
CA SER A 66 -7.10 5.46 20.40
C SER A 66 -6.01 4.60 21.05
N VAL A 67 -5.45 3.63 20.33
CA VAL A 67 -4.32 2.81 20.80
C VAL A 67 -3.10 3.67 21.15
N ILE A 68 -2.74 4.62 20.28
CA ILE A 68 -1.64 5.58 20.51
C ILE A 68 -1.91 6.40 21.78
N SER A 69 -3.14 6.91 21.95
CA SER A 69 -3.52 7.68 23.14
C SER A 69 -3.44 6.84 24.42
N GLN A 70 -3.91 5.59 24.39
CA GLN A 70 -3.83 4.67 25.52
C GLN A 70 -2.37 4.34 25.88
N LEU A 71 -1.52 4.12 24.87
CA LEU A 71 -0.09 3.87 25.09
C LEU A 71 0.58 5.05 25.80
N LYS A 72 0.29 6.27 25.36
CA LYS A 72 0.76 7.50 26.02
C LYS A 72 0.31 7.59 27.47
N ARG A 73 -0.96 7.31 27.75
CA ARG A 73 -1.48 7.33 29.13
C ARG A 73 -0.77 6.31 30.03
N ARG A 74 -0.45 5.13 29.50
CA ARG A 74 0.19 4.04 30.25
C ARG A 74 1.68 4.24 30.47
N THR A 75 2.39 4.75 29.46
CA THR A 75 3.87 4.78 29.45
C THR A 75 4.45 6.19 29.60
N GLY A 76 3.61 7.23 29.53
CA GLY A 76 4.04 8.62 29.46
C GLY A 76 4.57 9.05 28.09
N VAL A 77 4.79 8.10 27.16
CA VAL A 77 5.41 8.36 25.86
C VAL A 77 4.50 7.89 24.72
N GLU A 78 4.42 8.67 23.65
CA GLU A 78 3.58 8.40 22.47
C GLU A 78 4.36 7.63 21.37
N ARG A 79 5.32 6.77 21.76
CA ARG A 79 6.21 6.07 20.82
C ARG A 79 5.46 4.90 20.15
N HIS A 80 4.98 5.12 18.93
CA HIS A 80 4.26 4.13 18.13
C HIS A 80 4.62 4.30 16.65
N ASN A 81 4.63 3.22 15.86
CA ASN A 81 5.03 3.26 14.44
C ASN A 81 4.13 4.15 13.57
N LEU A 82 2.88 4.37 13.98
CA LEU A 82 1.93 5.33 13.37
C LEU A 82 1.87 6.70 14.05
N ALA A 83 2.79 7.00 14.96
CA ALA A 83 2.91 8.31 15.60
C ALA A 83 4.24 9.00 15.23
N PRO A 84 4.51 9.26 13.93
CA PRO A 84 5.79 9.84 13.49
C PRO A 84 6.04 11.23 14.09
N TRP A 85 4.98 11.97 14.44
CA TRP A 85 5.09 13.27 15.14
C TRP A 85 5.69 13.16 16.55
N ALA A 86 5.68 11.97 17.15
CA ALA A 86 6.25 11.71 18.47
C ALA A 86 7.61 11.00 18.40
N ASN A 87 8.01 10.53 17.22
CA ASN A 87 9.29 9.88 17.01
C ASN A 87 10.35 10.91 16.62
N ARG A 88 11.41 11.03 17.43
CA ARG A 88 12.56 11.90 17.15
C ARG A 88 13.74 11.14 16.56
N ASP A 89 13.66 9.81 16.54
CA ASP A 89 14.77 8.91 16.27
C ASP A 89 14.86 8.54 14.78
N ALA A 90 13.79 8.80 14.03
CA ALA A 90 13.74 8.55 12.59
C ALA A 90 12.85 9.57 11.88
N GLU A 91 13.35 10.11 10.77
CA GLU A 91 12.61 11.00 9.87
C GLU A 91 12.51 10.40 8.48
N LEU A 92 11.29 10.02 8.07
CA LEU A 92 11.00 9.55 6.72
C LEU A 92 11.28 10.65 5.69
N LYS A 93 12.14 10.37 4.71
CA LYS A 93 12.54 11.29 3.63
C LYS A 93 11.85 10.97 2.32
N THR A 94 11.82 9.70 1.93
CA THR A 94 11.12 9.24 0.74
C THR A 94 10.63 7.81 0.93
N PHE A 95 9.80 7.35 0.02
CA PHE A 95 9.26 6.00 0.02
C PHE A 95 8.98 5.53 -1.41
N ARG A 96 8.97 4.21 -1.61
CA ARG A 96 8.52 3.57 -2.85
C ARG A 96 7.57 2.42 -2.54
N PHE A 97 6.55 2.21 -3.37
CA PHE A 97 5.72 1.03 -3.26
C PHE A 97 6.46 -0.21 -3.78
N ILE A 98 6.43 -1.29 -3.00
CA ILE A 98 7.06 -2.57 -3.34
C ILE A 98 5.98 -3.58 -3.72
N GLY A 99 5.01 -3.78 -2.83
CA GLY A 99 4.01 -4.84 -2.96
C GLY A 99 2.67 -4.44 -2.37
N THR A 100 1.64 -5.17 -2.75
CA THR A 100 0.30 -5.01 -2.17
C THR A 100 -0.43 -6.34 -2.14
N ARG A 101 -1.29 -6.51 -1.14
CA ARG A 101 -2.13 -7.70 -1.00
C ARG A 101 -3.43 -7.35 -0.31
N GLN A 102 -4.55 -7.71 -0.94
CA GLN A 102 -5.86 -7.62 -0.31
C GLN A 102 -6.07 -8.82 0.61
N VAL A 103 -6.30 -8.57 1.89
CA VAL A 103 -6.50 -9.62 2.92
C VAL A 103 -7.97 -10.05 2.94
N SER A 104 -8.87 -9.09 2.82
CA SER A 104 -10.32 -9.26 2.76
C SER A 104 -10.94 -8.00 2.15
N PRO A 105 -12.25 -8.01 1.82
CA PRO A 105 -12.97 -6.79 1.46
C PRO A 105 -12.75 -5.70 2.51
N GLY A 106 -12.30 -4.53 2.07
CA GLY A 106 -11.97 -3.39 2.94
C GLY A 106 -10.71 -3.53 3.80
N ALA A 107 -9.84 -4.52 3.59
CA ALA A 107 -8.56 -4.64 4.30
C ALA A 107 -7.41 -4.94 3.33
N VAL A 108 -6.42 -4.05 3.28
CA VAL A 108 -5.30 -4.11 2.32
C VAL A 108 -3.98 -3.93 3.07
N LEU A 109 -3.00 -4.76 2.74
CA LEU A 109 -1.61 -4.63 3.11
C LEU A 109 -0.84 -3.99 1.96
N VAL A 110 -0.03 -2.98 2.27
CA VAL A 110 0.84 -2.34 1.28
C VAL A 110 2.25 -2.30 1.85
N GLU A 111 3.20 -2.87 1.12
CA GLU A 111 4.61 -2.81 1.43
C GLU A 111 5.26 -1.61 0.73
N VAL A 112 6.08 -0.91 1.49
CA VAL A 112 6.89 0.20 1.00
C VAL A 112 8.34 0.02 1.45
N GLY A 113 9.26 0.46 0.61
CA GLY A 113 10.64 0.73 1.01
C GLY A 113 10.72 2.17 1.49
N GLU A 114 11.27 2.37 2.69
CA GLU A 114 11.38 3.67 3.34
C GLU A 114 12.83 4.13 3.44
N ASP A 115 13.09 5.34 2.97
CA ASP A 115 14.36 6.02 3.22
C ASP A 115 14.17 6.94 4.41
N SER A 116 14.87 6.67 5.51
CA SER A 116 14.73 7.42 6.76
C SER A 116 16.08 7.92 7.26
N TYR A 117 16.12 9.18 7.69
CA TYR A 117 17.26 9.73 8.41
C TYR A 117 17.17 9.36 9.88
N ARG A 118 18.21 8.73 10.44
CA ARG A 118 18.30 8.33 11.85
C ARG A 118 19.37 9.17 12.55
N PRO A 119 19.01 10.14 13.40
CA PRO A 119 19.99 11.03 14.03
C PRO A 119 21.01 10.29 14.90
N GLU A 120 20.62 9.22 15.58
CA GLU A 120 21.51 8.46 16.48
C GLU A 120 22.56 7.63 15.73
N GLU A 121 22.26 7.25 14.49
CA GLU A 121 23.17 6.47 13.63
C GLU A 121 23.96 7.38 12.67
N GLU A 122 23.78 8.71 12.76
CA GLU A 122 24.32 9.73 11.86
C GLU A 122 24.19 9.35 10.36
N GLY A 123 23.08 8.70 10.00
CA GLY A 123 22.98 7.97 8.75
C GLY A 123 21.60 7.97 8.11
N MET A 124 21.60 7.71 6.80
CA MET A 124 20.40 7.36 6.05
C MET A 124 20.25 5.84 6.05
N SER A 125 19.12 5.36 6.55
CA SER A 125 18.64 4.03 6.20
C SER A 125 17.93 4.12 4.86
N VAL A 126 18.25 3.20 3.95
CA VAL A 126 17.77 3.22 2.57
C VAL A 126 16.99 1.94 2.33
N ASP A 127 15.79 2.10 1.77
CA ASP A 127 14.92 1.02 1.36
C ASP A 127 14.52 0.06 2.51
N ASP A 128 14.37 0.59 3.73
CA ASP A 128 13.91 -0.20 4.87
C ASP A 128 12.49 -0.72 4.59
N PRO A 129 12.24 -2.03 4.66
CA PRO A 129 10.91 -2.57 4.37
C PRO A 129 9.93 -2.19 5.48
N ALA A 130 8.73 -1.75 5.09
CA ALA A 130 7.64 -1.53 6.03
C ALA A 130 6.30 -1.93 5.40
N VAL A 131 5.50 -2.68 6.15
CA VAL A 131 4.14 -3.04 5.75
C VAL A 131 3.12 -2.18 6.48
N TYR A 132 2.29 -1.50 5.71
CA TYR A 132 1.17 -0.69 6.19
C TYR A 132 -0.14 -1.46 6.06
N LEU A 133 -0.97 -1.35 7.09
CA LEU A 133 -2.31 -1.92 7.11
C LEU A 133 -3.32 -0.80 6.90
N LEU A 134 -4.14 -0.95 5.86
CA LEU A 134 -5.20 -0.01 5.54
C LEU A 134 -6.55 -0.70 5.62
N PHE A 135 -7.51 -0.02 6.26
CA PHE A 135 -8.87 -0.50 6.37
C PHE A 135 -9.86 0.52 5.86
N ARG A 136 -10.89 0.03 5.18
CA ARG A 136 -12.00 0.83 4.67
C ARG A 136 -12.94 1.21 5.81
N SER A 137 -13.12 2.52 5.95
CA SER A 137 -14.07 3.18 6.84
C SER A 137 -15.12 3.93 6.00
N ARG A 138 -16.15 4.51 6.64
CA ARG A 138 -17.26 5.23 5.96
C ARG A 138 -16.79 6.29 4.97
N GLY A 139 -15.66 6.95 5.25
CA GLY A 139 -15.09 8.02 4.42
C GLY A 139 -14.01 7.57 3.43
N GLY A 140 -13.69 6.28 3.35
CA GLY A 140 -12.59 5.75 2.55
C GLY A 140 -11.60 4.93 3.37
N PHE A 141 -10.47 4.58 2.77
CA PHE A 141 -9.39 3.89 3.47
C PHE A 141 -8.69 4.81 4.48
N LEU A 142 -8.23 4.22 5.58
CA LEU A 142 -7.42 4.87 6.59
C LEU A 142 -6.27 3.94 7.02
N VAL A 143 -5.14 4.53 7.38
CA VAL A 143 -3.95 3.81 7.85
C VAL A 143 -4.13 3.41 9.31
N ALA A 144 -4.02 2.12 9.60
CA ALA A 144 -4.38 1.57 10.91
C ALA A 144 -3.22 0.92 11.66
N ASP A 145 -2.22 0.42 10.94
CA ASP A 145 -0.98 -0.02 11.56
C ASP A 145 0.21 0.10 10.59
N LYS A 146 1.42 0.08 11.15
CA LYS A 146 2.70 0.00 10.45
C LYS A 146 3.59 -1.05 11.13
N LYS A 147 4.02 -2.04 10.36
CA LYS A 147 5.01 -3.05 10.73
C LYS A 147 6.35 -2.65 10.09
N ALA A 148 7.19 -1.97 10.86
CA ALA A 148 8.52 -1.54 10.40
C ALA A 148 9.51 -2.73 10.39
N GLY A 149 10.38 -2.79 9.39
CA GLY A 149 11.37 -3.86 9.21
C GLY A 149 10.75 -5.21 8.80
N VAL A 150 9.57 -5.19 8.19
CA VAL A 150 8.80 -6.40 7.83
C VAL A 150 8.43 -6.34 6.36
N GLU A 151 8.60 -7.45 5.65
CA GLU A 151 8.18 -7.62 4.25
C GLU A 151 6.74 -8.15 4.15
N LEU A 152 6.10 -7.98 2.99
CA LEU A 152 4.72 -8.42 2.79
C LEU A 152 4.53 -9.93 2.94
N SER A 153 5.56 -10.70 2.57
CA SER A 153 5.63 -12.17 2.67
C SER A 153 5.49 -12.66 4.12
N ASP A 154 5.99 -11.89 5.08
CA ASP A 154 6.02 -12.26 6.51
C ASP A 154 4.69 -12.01 7.23
N VAL A 155 3.75 -11.29 6.60
CA VAL A 155 2.48 -10.91 7.23
C VAL A 155 1.39 -11.94 6.93
N SER A 156 0.96 -12.72 7.92
CA SER A 156 -0.14 -13.67 7.73
C SER A 156 -1.50 -12.97 7.59
N ASP A 157 -2.28 -13.33 6.57
CA ASP A 157 -3.66 -12.87 6.39
C ASP A 157 -4.55 -13.23 7.58
N GLN A 158 -4.35 -14.43 8.14
CA GLN A 158 -5.09 -14.88 9.30
C GLN A 158 -4.78 -14.04 10.53
N ALA A 159 -3.49 -13.70 10.74
CA ALA A 159 -3.09 -12.83 11.83
C ALA A 159 -3.72 -11.44 11.71
N VAL A 160 -3.84 -10.90 10.49
CA VAL A 160 -4.53 -9.62 10.25
C VAL A 160 -6.03 -9.73 10.55
N ARG A 161 -6.70 -10.78 10.08
CA ARG A 161 -8.15 -10.96 10.33
C ARG A 161 -8.47 -11.08 11.82
N VAL A 162 -7.63 -11.77 12.58
CA VAL A 162 -7.79 -11.95 14.03
C VAL A 162 -7.36 -10.73 14.82
N GLY A 163 -6.26 -10.07 14.41
CA GLY A 163 -5.63 -8.98 15.16
C GLY A 163 -6.34 -7.63 15.07
N TYR A 164 -7.16 -7.40 14.04
CA TYR A 164 -7.81 -6.10 13.80
C TYR A 164 -9.34 -6.19 13.76
N PRO A 165 -10.00 -6.73 14.82
CA PRO A 165 -11.44 -6.86 14.84
C PRO A 165 -12.15 -5.49 14.78
N GLY A 166 -13.09 -5.37 13.85
CA GLY A 166 -13.90 -4.17 13.62
C GLY A 166 -13.12 -2.95 13.13
N TYR A 167 -11.94 -3.12 12.53
CA TYR A 167 -11.26 -2.05 11.80
C TYR A 167 -11.88 -1.78 10.42
N VAL A 168 -12.51 -2.79 9.81
CA VAL A 168 -13.39 -2.58 8.64
C VAL A 168 -14.76 -2.14 9.13
N ASP A 169 -15.33 -1.12 8.50
CA ASP A 169 -16.70 -0.67 8.81
C ASP A 169 -17.72 -1.79 8.57
N GLN A 170 -18.71 -1.90 9.47
CA GLN A 170 -19.74 -2.95 9.40
C GLN A 170 -20.56 -2.90 8.10
N GLN A 171 -20.80 -1.71 7.54
CA GLN A 171 -21.54 -1.55 6.30
C GLN A 171 -20.74 -2.11 5.11
N VAL A 172 -19.42 -1.89 5.10
CA VAL A 172 -18.52 -2.48 4.09
C VAL A 172 -18.53 -4.00 4.19
N GLN A 173 -18.47 -4.55 5.40
CA GLN A 173 -18.57 -5.99 5.60
C GLN A 173 -19.93 -6.56 5.16
N ALA A 174 -21.02 -5.84 5.45
CA ALA A 174 -22.37 -6.26 5.08
C ALA A 174 -22.56 -6.24 3.55
N GLN A 175 -22.01 -5.24 2.86
CA GLN A 175 -22.03 -5.16 1.40
C GLN A 175 -21.27 -6.33 0.77
N ALA A 176 -20.04 -6.59 1.24
CA ALA A 176 -19.23 -7.69 0.72
C ALA A 176 -19.92 -9.05 0.86
N ARG A 177 -20.59 -9.31 2.00
CA ARG A 177 -21.37 -10.55 2.21
C ARG A 177 -22.53 -10.68 1.22
N ARG A 178 -23.21 -9.58 0.89
CA ARG A 178 -24.31 -9.57 -0.09
C ARG A 178 -23.78 -9.87 -1.50
N GLU A 179 -22.68 -9.25 -1.89
CA GLU A 179 -22.04 -9.48 -3.19
C GLU A 179 -21.57 -10.93 -3.36
N SER A 180 -20.95 -11.52 -2.31
CA SER A 180 -20.57 -12.94 -2.33
C SER A 180 -21.79 -13.87 -2.45
N ALA A 181 -22.86 -13.59 -1.72
CA ALA A 181 -24.09 -14.39 -1.79
C ALA A 181 -24.76 -14.34 -3.17
N LEU A 182 -24.66 -13.22 -3.89
CA LEU A 182 -25.15 -13.09 -5.27
C LEU A 182 -24.29 -13.89 -6.26
N PHE A 183 -22.99 -14.02 -6.02
CA PHE A 183 -22.07 -14.74 -6.90
C PHE A 183 -22.11 -16.27 -6.67
N ASP A 184 -22.27 -16.72 -5.42
CA ASP A 184 -22.44 -18.13 -5.09
C ASP A 184 -23.84 -18.67 -5.45
N GLY A 185 -24.79 -17.75 -5.66
CA GLY A 185 -26.12 -18.02 -6.19
C GLY A 185 -26.10 -18.32 -7.68
N ARG A 186 -25.63 -19.51 -8.06
CA ARG A 186 -26.14 -20.21 -9.26
C ARG A 186 -27.66 -20.35 -9.11
N HIS A 187 -28.39 -19.35 -9.57
CA HIS A 187 -29.83 -19.42 -9.73
C HIS A 187 -30.13 -20.40 -10.89
N ARG A 188 -30.43 -21.64 -10.49
CA ARG A 188 -31.48 -22.43 -11.15
C ARG A 188 -32.84 -21.80 -10.87
#